data_AF-A0AAW2RX94-F1
#
_entry.id   AF-A0AAW2RX94-F1
#
_cell.length_a   1.000
_cell.length_b   1.000
_cell.length_c   1.000
_cell.angle_alpha   90.00
_cell.angle_beta   90.00
_cell.angle_gamma   90.00
#
_symmetry.space_group_name_H-M   'P 1'
#
loop_
_entity.id
_entity.type
_entity.pdbx_description
1 polymer ?
#
loop_
_entity_poly.entity_id
_entity_poly.type
_entity_poly.pdbx_seq_one_letter_code
_entity_poly.pdbx_strand_id
1 'polypeptide(L)'
;MMFCFHYQVFCTDHVEQKKELIQALIKDRQLSKVPRIEQPTLIIWGEQDRIFPQELGYRLEKHIGDNAKLVMIKNAGHAVNIEKPKEFAKNLKSFLIDSRLSPRSKSSSHRHKHFLIWPSS
;
A
#
# COMPACT_ATOMS: atom_id res chain seq x y z
N MET A 1 23.27 -12.62 -14.78
CA MET A 1 22.78 -13.48 -15.90
C MET A 1 21.68 -14.47 -15.49
N MET A 2 21.55 -14.87 -14.21
CA MET A 2 20.50 -15.81 -13.76
C MET A 2 19.06 -15.25 -13.84
N PHE A 3 18.87 -13.94 -13.65
CA PHE A 3 17.53 -13.31 -13.70
C PHE A 3 16.94 -13.24 -15.12
N CYS A 4 17.77 -13.20 -16.17
CA CYS A 4 17.29 -13.14 -17.55
C CYS A 4 16.71 -14.50 -18.01
N PHE A 5 17.32 -15.61 -17.59
CA PHE A 5 16.90 -16.95 -17.98
C PHE A 5 15.54 -17.33 -17.39
N HIS A 6 15.26 -16.93 -16.14
CA HIS A 6 13.99 -17.24 -15.50
C HIS A 6 12.82 -16.43 -16.09
N TYR A 7 13.06 -15.16 -16.44
CA TYR A 7 12.08 -14.34 -17.15
C TYR A 7 11.80 -14.87 -18.55
N GLN A 8 12.83 -15.31 -19.28
CA GLN A 8 12.67 -15.82 -20.63
C GLN A 8 11.81 -17.08 -20.66
N VAL A 9 12.09 -18.08 -19.81
CA VAL A 9 11.27 -19.31 -19.70
C VAL A 9 9.83 -19.00 -19.25
N PHE A 10 9.66 -18.08 -18.28
CA PHE A 10 8.33 -17.69 -17.83
C PHE A 10 7.53 -16.93 -18.90
N CYS A 11 8.20 -16.19 -19.79
CA CYS A 11 7.56 -15.41 -20.85
C CYS A 11 7.42 -16.14 -22.19
N THR A 12 8.11 -17.26 -22.43
CA THR A 12 8.07 -17.97 -23.73
C THR A 12 7.15 -19.17 -23.78
N ASP A 13 6.88 -19.83 -22.64
CA ASP A 13 6.00 -21.00 -22.61
C ASP A 13 4.54 -20.64 -22.38
N HIS A 14 3.63 -21.33 -23.08
CA HIS A 14 2.17 -21.19 -22.89
C HIS A 14 1.65 -19.75 -23.01
N VAL A 15 2.21 -18.97 -23.94
CA VAL A 15 1.90 -17.54 -24.13
C VAL A 15 0.41 -17.31 -24.34
N GLU A 16 -0.25 -18.12 -25.17
CA GLU A 16 -1.69 -17.98 -25.42
C GLU A 16 -2.54 -18.29 -24.17
N GLN A 17 -2.24 -19.37 -23.43
CA GLN A 17 -2.96 -19.70 -22.20
C GLN A 17 -2.74 -18.62 -21.11
N LYS A 18 -1.53 -18.08 -20.99
CA LYS A 18 -1.22 -16.99 -20.07
C LYS A 18 -1.94 -15.70 -20.47
N LYS A 19 -2.05 -15.43 -21.77
CA LYS A 19 -2.79 -14.29 -22.32
C LYS A 19 -4.28 -14.41 -22.04
N GLU A 20 -4.89 -15.58 -22.25
CA GLU A 20 -6.28 -15.85 -21.90
C GLU A 20 -6.54 -15.66 -20.39
N LEU A 21 -5.64 -16.18 -19.54
CA LEU A 21 -5.72 -16.00 -18.09
C LEU A 21 -5.65 -14.50 -17.70
N ILE A 22 -4.72 -13.74 -18.27
CA ILE A 22 -4.61 -12.30 -18.02
C ILE A 22 -5.87 -11.57 -18.49
N GLN A 23 -6.40 -11.91 -19.67
CA GLN A 23 -7.62 -11.31 -20.20
C GLN A 23 -8.83 -11.61 -19.32
N ALA A 24 -8.97 -12.83 -18.80
CA ALA A 24 -10.02 -13.20 -17.87
C ALA A 24 -9.92 -12.40 -16.56
N LEU A 25 -8.72 -12.24 -15.99
CA LEU A 25 -8.49 -11.44 -14.78
C LEU A 25 -8.81 -9.94 -14.96
N ILE A 26 -8.67 -9.42 -16.19
CA ILE A 26 -9.01 -8.04 -16.52
C ILE A 26 -10.53 -7.88 -16.71
N LYS A 27 -11.18 -8.86 -17.35
CA LYS A 27 -12.60 -8.82 -17.74
C LYS A 27 -13.54 -8.62 -16.55
N ASP A 28 -13.22 -9.19 -15.40
CA ASP A 28 -14.05 -9.11 -14.19
C ASP A 28 -13.60 -8.01 -13.20
N ARG A 29 -12.64 -7.16 -13.59
CA ARG A 29 -12.15 -6.09 -12.72
C ARG A 29 -13.14 -4.93 -12.69
N GLN A 30 -14.14 -5.02 -11.82
CA GLN A 30 -15.03 -3.91 -11.44
C GLN A 30 -14.23 -2.82 -10.70
N LEU A 31 -13.60 -1.91 -11.44
CA LEU A 31 -12.90 -0.73 -10.90
C LEU A 31 -13.84 0.25 -10.18
N SER A 32 -15.15 0.09 -10.35
CA SER A 32 -16.20 1.03 -9.96
C SER A 32 -16.43 1.13 -8.45
N LYS A 33 -15.89 0.22 -7.61
CA LYS A 33 -16.12 0.23 -6.16
C LYS A 33 -14.92 -0.25 -5.33
N VAL A 34 -13.72 0.30 -5.57
CA VAL A 34 -12.64 0.11 -4.58
C VAL A 34 -12.99 0.95 -3.34
N PRO A 35 -13.23 0.33 -2.17
CA PRO A 35 -13.52 1.07 -0.95
C PRO A 35 -12.33 1.94 -0.60
N ARG A 36 -12.61 3.15 -0.08
CA ARG A 36 -11.56 4.09 0.31
C ARG A 36 -10.80 3.53 1.50
N ILE A 37 -9.47 3.53 1.42
CA ILE A 37 -8.61 3.09 2.51
C ILE A 37 -8.50 4.25 3.53
N GLU A 38 -8.97 4.03 4.75
CA GLU A 38 -8.98 5.04 5.81
C GLU A 38 -7.76 4.94 6.74
N GLN A 39 -7.04 3.82 6.69
CA GLN A 39 -5.86 3.58 7.50
C GLN A 39 -4.62 4.27 6.91
N PRO A 40 -3.66 4.69 7.74
CA PRO A 40 -2.34 5.06 7.27
C PRO A 40 -1.77 3.98 6.36
N THR A 41 -1.28 4.38 5.18
CA THR A 41 -0.83 3.46 4.14
C THR A 41 0.52 3.89 3.61
N LEU A 42 1.51 3.01 3.71
CA LEU A 42 2.79 3.18 3.03
C LEU A 42 2.75 2.48 1.67
N ILE A 43 3.07 3.22 0.62
CA ILE A 43 3.26 2.68 -0.73
C ILE A 43 4.76 2.71 -1.01
N ILE A 44 5.38 1.55 -1.26
CA ILE A 44 6.78 1.45 -1.67
C ILE A 44 6.80 1.01 -3.13
N TRP A 45 7.41 1.80 -4.01
CA TRP A 45 7.40 1.56 -5.45
C TRP A 45 8.80 1.67 -6.05
N GLY A 46 9.10 0.84 -7.05
CA GLY A 46 10.36 0.93 -7.79
C GLY A 46 10.27 1.96 -8.91
N GLU A 47 11.25 2.86 -9.02
CA GLU A 47 11.30 3.88 -10.07
C GLU A 47 11.39 3.27 -11.49
N GLN A 48 11.91 2.06 -11.61
CA GLN A 48 12.14 1.37 -12.88
C GLN A 48 11.21 0.16 -13.07
N ASP A 49 10.06 0.12 -12.37
CA ASP A 49 9.07 -0.94 -12.52
C ASP A 49 8.48 -0.93 -13.94
N ARG A 50 8.83 -1.97 -14.72
CA ARG A 50 8.36 -2.18 -16.10
C ARG A 50 7.05 -2.96 -16.19
N ILE A 51 6.60 -3.56 -15.09
CA ILE A 51 5.33 -4.28 -15.00
C ILE A 51 4.23 -3.30 -14.62
N PHE A 52 4.46 -2.49 -13.59
CA PHE A 52 3.57 -1.42 -13.17
C PHE A 52 4.30 -0.07 -13.18
N PRO A 53 4.15 0.71 -14.27
CA PRO A 53 4.79 2.02 -14.40
C PRO A 53 4.52 2.92 -13.20
N GLN A 54 5.50 3.76 -12.84
CA GLN A 54 5.45 4.63 -11.67
C GLN A 54 4.20 5.52 -11.59
N GLU A 55 3.61 5.87 -12.73
CA GLU A 55 2.37 6.63 -12.84
C GLU A 55 1.22 5.95 -12.07
N LEU A 56 1.21 4.61 -12.02
CA LEU A 56 0.24 3.86 -11.22
C LEU A 56 0.45 4.03 -9.71
N GLY A 57 1.71 4.14 -9.27
CA GLY A 57 2.05 4.45 -7.87
C GLY A 57 1.49 5.81 -7.46
N TYR A 58 1.70 6.85 -8.27
CA TYR A 58 1.14 8.19 -8.03
C TYR A 58 -0.40 8.21 -8.08
N ARG A 59 -1.00 7.46 -9.00
CA ARG A 59 -2.47 7.31 -9.07
C ARG A 59 -3.03 6.64 -7.81
N LEU A 60 -2.33 5.64 -7.29
CA LEU A 60 -2.71 4.94 -6.07
C LEU A 60 -2.61 5.87 -4.84
N GLU A 61 -1.51 6.61 -4.72
CA GLU A 61 -1.34 7.62 -3.67
C GLU A 61 -2.48 8.64 -3.70
N LYS A 62 -2.79 9.19 -4.89
CA LYS A 62 -3.90 10.14 -5.07
C LYS A 62 -5.26 9.54 -4.72
N HIS A 63 -5.47 8.25 -5.01
CA HIS A 63 -6.74 7.57 -4.70
C HIS A 63 -6.94 7.38 -3.19
N ILE A 64 -5.88 7.04 -2.46
CA ILE A 64 -5.93 6.87 -1.01
C ILE A 64 -6.02 8.25 -0.30
N GLY A 65 -5.31 9.26 -0.82
CA GLY A 65 -5.33 10.63 -0.30
C GLY A 65 -4.38 10.82 0.88
N ASP A 66 -4.77 11.66 1.84
CA ASP A 66 -3.90 12.13 2.94
C ASP A 66 -3.33 11.01 3.85
N ASN A 67 -3.93 9.82 3.79
CA ASN A 67 -3.48 8.65 4.54
C ASN A 67 -2.33 7.91 3.85
N ALA A 68 -2.04 8.22 2.58
CA ALA A 68 -0.97 7.57 1.83
C ALA A 68 0.36 8.31 1.97
N LYS A 69 1.43 7.52 1.98
CA LYS A 69 2.80 7.98 1.79
C LYS A 69 3.47 7.15 0.72
N LEU A 70 3.74 7.73 -0.44
CA LEU A 70 4.54 7.08 -1.48
C LEU A 70 6.03 7.25 -1.24
N VAL A 71 6.78 6.16 -1.39
CA VAL A 71 8.24 6.14 -1.40
C VAL A 71 8.71 5.49 -2.69
N MET A 72 9.30 6.31 -3.57
CA MET A 72 9.97 5.85 -4.78
C MET A 72 11.40 5.40 -4.45
N ILE A 73 11.70 4.14 -4.76
CA ILE A 73 13.02 3.54 -4.58
C ILE A 73 13.79 3.62 -5.89
N LYS A 74 14.89 4.37 -5.87
CA LYS A 74 15.74 4.58 -7.04
C LYS A 74 16.45 3.30 -7.46
N ASN A 75 16.60 3.11 -8.76
CA ASN A 75 17.27 1.94 -9.34
C ASN A 75 16.68 0.59 -8.84
N ALA A 76 15.35 0.53 -8.69
CA ALA A 76 14.61 -0.68 -8.36
C ALA A 76 13.45 -0.85 -9.32
N GLY A 77 13.22 -2.10 -9.75
CA GLY A 77 12.09 -2.52 -10.56
C GLY A 77 10.92 -3.01 -9.71
N HIS A 78 10.23 -4.03 -10.22
CA HIS A 78 8.97 -4.52 -9.65
C HIS A 78 9.15 -5.16 -8.27
N ALA A 79 10.26 -5.88 -8.05
CA ALA A 79 10.47 -6.66 -6.83
C ALA A 79 11.34 -5.89 -5.83
N VAL A 80 10.89 -4.71 -5.40
CA VAL A 80 11.66 -3.78 -4.54
C VAL A 80 12.21 -4.46 -3.27
N ASN A 81 11.44 -5.35 -2.66
CA ASN A 81 11.83 -6.10 -1.46
C ASN A 81 13.01 -7.06 -1.70
N ILE A 82 13.19 -7.54 -2.93
CA ILE A 82 14.30 -8.42 -3.35
C ILE A 82 15.47 -7.59 -3.87
N GLU A 83 15.20 -6.56 -4.68
CA GLU A 83 16.22 -5.75 -5.34
C GLU A 83 16.92 -4.77 -4.38
N LYS A 84 16.17 -4.18 -3.45
CA LYS A 84 16.65 -3.19 -2.47
C LYS A 84 16.18 -3.54 -1.05
N PRO A 85 16.54 -4.72 -0.51
CA PRO A 85 15.99 -5.23 0.76
C PRO A 85 16.26 -4.30 1.95
N LYS A 86 17.43 -3.64 1.98
CA LYS A 86 17.79 -2.68 3.05
C LYS A 86 16.91 -1.44 3.03
N GLU A 87 16.67 -0.87 1.85
CA GLU A 87 15.85 0.34 1.69
C GLU A 87 14.37 0.03 1.95
N PHE A 88 13.89 -1.11 1.44
CA PHE A 88 12.55 -1.62 1.75
C PHE A 88 12.35 -1.78 3.25
N ALA A 89 13.24 -2.51 3.93
CA ALA A 89 13.14 -2.77 5.37
C ALA A 89 13.24 -1.48 6.21
N LYS A 90 14.07 -0.52 5.79
CA LYS A 90 14.18 0.79 6.45
C LYS A 90 12.85 1.54 6.40
N ASN A 91 12.24 1.65 5.22
CA ASN A 91 10.97 2.36 5.06
C ASN A 91 9.83 1.65 5.80
N LEU A 92 9.77 0.32 5.71
CA LEU A 92 8.79 -0.48 6.44
C LEU A 92 8.91 -0.31 7.95
N LYS A 93 10.11 -0.46 8.51
CA LYS A 93 10.35 -0.26 9.96
C LYS A 93 10.01 1.15 10.40
N SER A 94 10.43 2.16 9.64
CA SER A 94 10.13 3.55 9.95
C SER A 94 8.63 3.83 10.00
N PHE A 95 7.85 3.19 9.13
CA PHE A 95 6.40 3.35 9.10
C PHE A 95 5.74 2.64 10.29
N LEU A 96 6.16 1.42 10.62
CA LEU A 96 5.57 0.65 11.73
C LEU A 96 5.90 1.21 13.12
N ILE A 97 7.06 1.87 13.27
CA ILE A 97 7.51 2.43 14.56
C ILE A 97 6.99 3.86 14.77
N ASP A 98 6.45 4.52 13.74
CA ASP A 98 5.95 5.90 13.87
C ASP A 98 4.75 5.95 14.82
N SER A 99 5.00 6.42 16.04
CA SER A 99 4.01 6.50 17.12
C SER A 99 2.84 7.44 16.82
N ARG A 100 2.96 8.28 15.78
CA ARG A 100 1.90 9.18 15.30
C ARG A 100 0.81 8.46 14.51
N LEU A 101 1.06 7.23 14.06
CA LEU A 101 0.09 6.39 13.33
C LEU A 101 -0.74 5.48 14.25
N SER A 102 -0.46 5.50 15.55
CA SER A 102 -1.33 4.90 16.57
C SER A 102 -2.72 5.55 16.49
N PRO A 103 -3.83 4.77 16.43
CA PRO A 103 -5.15 5.34 16.52
C PRO A 103 -5.29 6.01 17.89
N ARG A 104 -5.09 7.32 17.92
CA ARG A 104 -5.31 8.16 19.09
C ARG A 104 -6.77 7.95 19.47
N SER A 105 -7.01 7.24 20.57
CA SER A 105 -8.35 7.16 21.15
C SER A 105 -8.86 8.59 21.27
N LYS A 106 -10.02 8.87 20.69
CA LYS A 106 -10.68 10.16 20.92
C LYS A 106 -10.93 10.22 22.42
N SER A 107 -10.11 10.96 23.17
CA SER A 107 -10.44 11.31 24.53
C SER A 107 -11.62 12.26 24.43
N SER A 108 -12.82 11.71 24.54
CA SER A 108 -14.00 12.49 24.84
C SER A 108 -13.76 13.14 26.20
N SER A 109 -13.38 14.41 26.18
CA SER A 109 -13.39 15.26 27.36
C SER A 109 -14.85 15.46 27.79
N HIS A 110 -15.41 14.46 28.47
CA HIS A 110 -16.63 14.60 29.24
C HIS A 110 -16.24 15.35 30.52
N ARG A 111 -16.34 16.67 30.43
CA ARG A 111 -16.28 17.58 31.57
C ARG A 111 -17.48 17.26 32.46
N HIS A 112 -17.32 16.33 33.39
CA HIS A 112 -18.32 16.08 34.43
C HIS A 112 -18.48 17.36 35.24
N LYS A 113 -19.59 18.08 35.00
CA LYS A 113 -20.06 19.11 35.92
C LYS A 113 -20.47 18.38 37.19
N HIS A 114 -19.71 18.60 38.25
CA HIS A 114 -20.04 18.20 39.61
C HIS A 114 -21.31 18.94 40.02
N PHE A 115 -22.46 18.28 39.97
CA PHE A 115 -23.67 18.70 40.68
C PHE A 115 -23.79 17.82 41.91
N LEU A 116 -23.49 18.43 43.05
CA LEU A 116 -23.83 17.93 44.36
C LEU A 116 -25.36 17.94 44.52
N ILE A 117 -25.79 17.15 45.53
CA ILE A 117 -27.05 17.20 46.27
C ILE A 117 -28.21 16.36 45.70
N TRP A 118 -28.49 15.22 46.35
CA TRP A 118 -29.84 14.67 46.49
C TRP A 118 -30.14 14.42 47.99
N PRO A 119 -31.35 14.72 48.51
CA PRO A 119 -31.64 14.70 49.93
C PRO A 119 -32.19 13.35 50.42
N SER A 120 -32.09 13.20 51.75
CA SER A 120 -32.59 12.09 52.56
C SER A 120 -34.12 11.98 52.55
N SER A 121 -34.62 10.75 52.50
CA SER A 121 -35.84 10.26 53.17
C SER A 121 -35.73 8.75 53.32
#